data_AF-A0A2A5YVB7-F1
#
_entry.id   AF-A0A2A5YVB7-F1
#
_cell.length_a   1.000
_cell.length_b   1.000
_cell.length_c   1.000
_cell.angle_alpha   90.00
_cell.angle_beta   90.00
_cell.angle_gamma   90.00
#
_symmetry.space_group_name_H-M   'P 1'
#
loop_
_entity.id
_entity.type
_entity.pdbx_description
1 polymer ?
#
loop_
_entity_poly.entity_id
_entity_poly.type
_entity_poly.pdbx_seq_one_letter_code
_entity_poly.pdbx_strand_id
1 'polypeptide(L)'
;ALHAIWDNFQTGEKLDFRGEFYTHTLMTPFFSPGPLDVDRPQIYVAGVGPKMVETIGESADGFFVHPFHTPDHMKAETLPVLRNAAESAGRAATDVTVACLTIVAMGRDDAEVQDARSKAAAQLAFYGSTPAYAGVLDFHGYENLQPELNQLSKQGDWKKMTSRIDDDLVDLLCVSGTPQQVGAKLQERNQFADRSTMMFYGAPPDPDAIADTVKAARS
;
A
#
# COMPACT_ATOMS: atom_id res chain seq x y z
N ALA A 1 -19.38 -5.97 -11.23
CA ALA A 1 -20.34 -4.86 -11.07
C ALA A 1 -19.92 -3.65 -11.90
N LEU A 2 -18.78 -3.00 -11.58
CA LEU A 2 -18.29 -1.83 -12.32
C LEU A 2 -18.02 -2.11 -13.80
N HIS A 3 -17.44 -3.27 -14.14
CA HIS A 3 -17.18 -3.62 -15.55
C HIS A 3 -18.47 -3.57 -16.38
N ALA A 4 -19.58 -4.14 -15.90
CA ALA A 4 -20.85 -4.10 -16.63
C ALA A 4 -21.32 -2.67 -16.97
N ILE A 5 -21.03 -1.68 -16.12
CA ILE A 5 -21.31 -0.27 -16.41
C ILE A 5 -20.41 0.23 -17.56
N TRP A 6 -19.12 -0.06 -17.52
CA TRP A 6 -18.17 0.34 -18.56
C TRP A 6 -18.41 -0.38 -19.89
N ASP A 7 -18.74 -1.67 -19.87
CA ASP A 7 -19.17 -2.44 -21.04
C ASP A 7 -20.41 -1.80 -21.70
N ASN A 8 -21.38 -1.37 -20.90
CA ASN A 8 -22.54 -0.64 -21.39
C ASN A 8 -22.17 0.72 -22.02
N PHE A 9 -21.20 1.46 -21.47
CA PHE A 9 -20.72 2.71 -22.07
C PHE A 9 -20.09 2.48 -23.45
N GLN A 10 -19.23 1.45 -23.58
CA GLN A 10 -18.51 1.16 -24.82
C GLN A 10 -19.39 0.57 -25.93
N THR A 11 -20.37 -0.27 -25.58
CA THR A 11 -21.15 -1.05 -26.55
C THR A 11 -22.56 -0.51 -26.77
N GLY A 12 -23.12 0.21 -25.80
CA GLY A 12 -24.53 0.62 -25.78
C GLY A 12 -25.51 -0.53 -25.49
N GLU A 13 -25.05 -1.75 -25.23
CA GLU A 13 -25.91 -2.88 -24.89
C GLU A 13 -26.67 -2.65 -23.58
N LYS A 14 -27.85 -3.25 -23.43
CA LYS A 14 -28.69 -3.04 -22.22
C LYS A 14 -27.93 -3.48 -20.95
N LEU A 15 -27.76 -2.55 -20.01
CA LEU A 15 -27.23 -2.85 -18.69
C LEU A 15 -28.22 -3.75 -17.90
N ASP A 16 -27.81 -4.98 -17.58
CA ASP A 16 -28.59 -5.95 -16.80
C ASP A 16 -27.70 -6.80 -15.88
N PHE A 17 -26.88 -6.15 -15.06
CA PHE A 17 -26.05 -6.81 -14.06
C PHE A 17 -26.84 -7.09 -12.78
N ARG A 18 -26.83 -8.34 -12.32
CA ARG A 18 -27.47 -8.80 -11.08
C ARG A 18 -26.49 -9.66 -10.30
N GLY A 19 -25.76 -9.03 -9.38
CA GLY A 19 -24.87 -9.71 -8.45
C GLY A 19 -25.51 -9.86 -7.06
N GLU A 20 -24.79 -10.53 -6.17
CA GLU A 20 -25.21 -10.73 -4.77
C GLU A 20 -25.36 -9.40 -4.01
N PHE A 21 -24.41 -8.48 -4.18
CA PHE A 21 -24.38 -7.20 -3.45
C PHE A 21 -24.90 -6.02 -4.26
N TYR A 22 -24.83 -6.09 -5.59
CA TYR A 22 -25.16 -4.96 -6.47
C TYR A 22 -26.06 -5.39 -7.61
N THR A 23 -27.04 -4.56 -7.92
CA THR A 23 -27.88 -4.68 -9.10
C THR A 23 -27.77 -3.40 -9.92
N HIS A 24 -27.33 -3.52 -11.17
CA HIS A 24 -27.27 -2.41 -12.13
C HIS A 24 -28.10 -2.79 -13.35
N THR A 25 -29.30 -2.21 -13.45
CA THR A 25 -30.25 -2.56 -14.51
C THR A 25 -30.84 -1.33 -15.21
N LEU A 26 -30.35 -0.14 -14.90
CA LEU A 26 -30.81 1.13 -15.44
C LEU A 26 -29.60 1.97 -15.84
N MET A 27 -29.51 2.31 -17.13
CA MET A 27 -28.62 3.34 -17.63
C MET A 27 -29.43 4.28 -18.53
N THR A 28 -29.64 5.51 -18.07
CA THR A 28 -30.31 6.52 -18.90
C THR A 28 -29.26 7.20 -19.81
N PRO A 29 -29.63 7.70 -20.99
CA PRO A 29 -28.69 8.43 -21.85
C PRO A 29 -28.02 9.63 -21.18
N PHE A 30 -28.64 10.19 -20.14
CA PHE A 30 -28.08 11.30 -19.36
C PHE A 30 -26.89 10.88 -18.47
N PHE A 31 -26.78 9.60 -18.10
CA PHE A 31 -25.71 9.08 -17.23
C PHE A 31 -24.58 8.39 -18.01
N SER A 32 -24.79 8.12 -19.30
CA SER A 32 -23.79 7.48 -20.15
C SER A 32 -22.97 8.53 -20.89
N PRO A 33 -21.64 8.56 -20.73
CA PRO A 33 -20.78 9.41 -21.55
C PRO A 33 -20.64 8.89 -22.99
N GLY A 34 -21.22 7.73 -23.31
CA GLY A 34 -20.99 7.02 -24.57
C GLY A 34 -19.61 6.34 -24.61
N PRO A 35 -19.22 5.81 -25.79
CA PRO A 35 -17.92 5.18 -25.94
C PRO A 35 -16.78 6.17 -25.69
N LEU A 36 -15.79 5.73 -24.92
CA LEU A 36 -14.58 6.47 -24.60
C LEU A 36 -13.38 5.93 -25.37
N ASP A 37 -12.56 6.82 -25.93
CA ASP A 37 -11.31 6.51 -26.62
C ASP A 37 -10.14 6.20 -25.67
N VAL A 38 -10.44 5.86 -24.41
CA VAL A 38 -9.45 5.48 -23.40
C VAL A 38 -9.76 4.08 -22.87
N ASP A 39 -8.71 3.39 -22.45
CA ASP A 39 -8.85 2.11 -21.76
C ASP A 39 -9.66 2.26 -20.47
N ARG A 40 -10.24 1.14 -20.03
CA ARG A 40 -11.00 1.10 -18.78
C ARG A 40 -10.11 1.49 -17.60
N PRO A 41 -10.63 2.26 -16.62
CA PRO A 41 -9.87 2.56 -15.42
C PRO A 41 -9.47 1.28 -14.68
N GLN A 42 -8.19 1.15 -14.33
CA GLN A 42 -7.72 0.04 -13.49
C GLN A 42 -8.26 0.17 -12.06
N ILE A 43 -8.69 -0.95 -11.48
CA ILE A 43 -9.19 -1.03 -10.11
C ILE A 43 -8.07 -1.55 -9.20
N TYR A 44 -7.52 -0.66 -8.38
CA TYR A 44 -6.55 -1.01 -7.33
C TYR A 44 -7.27 -1.14 -6.01
N VAL A 45 -6.99 -2.23 -5.29
CA VAL A 45 -7.62 -2.52 -4.00
C VAL A 45 -6.53 -2.66 -2.95
N ALA A 46 -6.73 -1.99 -1.81
CA ALA A 46 -5.88 -2.13 -0.65
C ALA A 46 -6.28 -3.36 0.15
N GLY A 47 -5.29 -4.12 0.60
CA GLY A 47 -5.47 -5.34 1.39
C GLY A 47 -4.32 -5.54 2.37
N VAL A 48 -4.61 -6.24 3.47
CA VAL A 48 -3.61 -6.57 4.51
C VAL A 48 -3.66 -8.06 4.79
N GLY A 49 -4.81 -8.57 5.26
CA GLY A 49 -4.97 -9.98 5.59
C GLY A 49 -5.12 -10.89 4.35
N PRO A 50 -4.83 -12.20 4.49
CA PRO A 50 -4.75 -13.15 3.38
C PRO A 50 -6.04 -13.22 2.55
N LYS A 51 -7.21 -13.24 3.19
CA LYS A 51 -8.50 -13.26 2.46
C LYS A 51 -8.71 -12.04 1.55
N MET A 52 -8.26 -10.86 1.99
CA MET A 52 -8.32 -9.67 1.15
C MET A 52 -7.36 -9.81 -0.03
N VAL A 53 -6.15 -10.31 0.22
CA VAL A 53 -5.13 -10.55 -0.81
C VAL A 53 -5.60 -11.59 -1.83
N GLU A 54 -6.30 -12.64 -1.40
CA GLU A 54 -6.95 -13.62 -2.27
C GLU A 54 -7.97 -12.94 -3.21
N THR A 55 -8.92 -12.18 -2.66
CA THR A 55 -9.91 -11.45 -3.45
C THR A 55 -9.26 -10.49 -4.46
N ILE A 56 -8.15 -9.86 -4.09
CA ILE A 56 -7.38 -8.98 -4.97
C ILE A 56 -6.79 -9.77 -6.12
N GLY A 57 -6.14 -10.91 -5.85
CA GLY A 57 -5.60 -11.80 -6.88
C GLY A 57 -6.68 -12.27 -7.86
N GLU A 58 -7.85 -12.63 -7.34
CA GLU A 58 -8.96 -13.13 -8.15
C GLU A 58 -9.56 -12.06 -9.08
N SER A 59 -9.65 -10.79 -8.65
CA SER A 59 -10.56 -9.84 -9.29
C SER A 59 -10.05 -8.42 -9.52
N ALA A 60 -8.96 -7.99 -8.89
CA ALA A 60 -8.44 -6.63 -9.03
C ALA A 60 -7.37 -6.54 -10.15
N ASP A 61 -7.21 -5.34 -10.72
CA ASP A 61 -6.13 -5.03 -11.66
C ASP A 61 -4.82 -4.69 -10.92
N GLY A 62 -4.93 -4.30 -9.65
CA GLY A 62 -3.77 -3.96 -8.84
C GLY A 62 -3.96 -4.17 -7.35
N PHE A 63 -2.87 -4.56 -6.70
CA PHE A 63 -2.76 -4.64 -5.26
C PHE A 63 -2.09 -3.36 -4.74
N PHE A 64 -2.81 -2.57 -3.96
CA PHE A 64 -2.25 -1.41 -3.27
C PHE A 64 -1.76 -1.80 -1.87
N VAL A 65 -0.46 -2.05 -1.75
CA VAL A 65 0.16 -2.56 -0.53
C VAL A 65 0.16 -1.47 0.55
N HIS A 66 -0.37 -1.80 1.72
CA HIS A 66 -0.35 -0.91 2.88
C HIS A 66 1.10 -0.67 3.36
N PRO A 67 1.46 0.55 3.82
CA PRO A 67 2.85 0.90 4.16
C PRO A 67 3.44 0.15 5.35
N PHE A 68 2.61 -0.50 6.15
CA PHE A 68 3.07 -1.36 7.24
C PHE A 68 3.40 -2.76 6.71
N HIS A 69 4.50 -2.87 5.98
CA HIS A 69 5.01 -4.12 5.41
C HIS A 69 6.54 -4.12 5.37
N THR A 70 7.13 -5.29 5.18
CA THR A 70 8.56 -5.45 4.87
C THR A 70 8.72 -6.28 3.60
N PRO A 71 9.80 -6.09 2.82
CA PRO A 71 10.04 -6.88 1.61
C PRO A 71 10.05 -8.39 1.88
N ASP A 72 10.61 -8.80 3.01
CA ASP A 72 10.73 -10.21 3.36
C ASP A 72 9.37 -10.83 3.69
N HIS A 73 8.55 -10.16 4.52
CA HIS A 73 7.17 -10.58 4.77
C HIS A 73 6.33 -10.61 3.49
N MET A 74 6.51 -9.63 2.60
CA MET A 74 5.81 -9.60 1.31
C MET A 74 6.17 -10.81 0.45
N LYS A 75 7.46 -11.14 0.34
CA LYS A 75 7.95 -12.29 -0.44
C LYS A 75 7.53 -13.63 0.17
N ALA A 76 7.55 -13.75 1.49
CA ALA A 76 7.27 -15.00 2.20
C ALA A 76 5.77 -15.30 2.31
N GLU A 77 4.94 -14.31 2.66
CA GLU A 77 3.55 -14.55 3.09
C GLU A 77 2.53 -13.94 2.13
N THR A 78 2.78 -12.73 1.61
CA THR A 78 1.74 -11.97 0.91
C THR A 78 1.67 -12.25 -0.59
N LEU A 79 2.80 -12.16 -1.30
CA LEU A 79 2.84 -12.34 -2.75
C LEU A 79 2.50 -13.77 -3.20
N PRO A 80 2.87 -14.85 -2.48
CA PRO A 80 2.43 -16.19 -2.84
C PRO A 80 0.91 -16.33 -2.83
N VAL A 81 0.23 -15.77 -1.81
CA VAL A 81 -1.24 -15.77 -1.71
C VAL A 81 -1.86 -15.04 -2.91
N LEU A 82 -1.35 -13.84 -3.23
CA LEU A 82 -1.82 -13.04 -4.35
C LEU A 82 -1.74 -13.78 -5.68
N ARG A 83 -0.57 -14.38 -5.96
CA ARG A 83 -0.28 -15.06 -7.23
C ARG A 83 -1.11 -16.33 -7.38
N ASN A 84 -1.17 -17.15 -6.32
CA ASN A 84 -1.97 -18.37 -6.32
C ASN A 84 -3.46 -18.07 -6.55
N ALA A 85 -3.97 -16.99 -5.96
CA ALA A 85 -5.35 -16.58 -6.13
C ALA A 85 -5.64 -16.11 -7.58
N ALA A 86 -4.73 -15.34 -8.19
CA ALA A 86 -4.84 -14.95 -9.60
C ALA A 86 -4.85 -16.17 -10.53
N GLU A 87 -3.91 -17.10 -10.33
CA GLU A 87 -3.82 -18.33 -11.13
C GLU A 87 -5.06 -19.22 -10.96
N SER A 88 -5.56 -19.35 -9.72
CA SER A 88 -6.79 -20.10 -9.43
C SER A 88 -8.03 -19.50 -10.08
N ALA A 89 -8.04 -18.18 -10.32
CA ALA A 89 -9.07 -17.47 -11.08
C ALA A 89 -8.86 -17.54 -12.61
N GLY A 90 -7.85 -18.27 -13.09
CA GLY A 90 -7.54 -18.39 -14.52
C GLY A 90 -6.87 -17.15 -15.13
N ARG A 91 -6.24 -16.32 -14.30
CA ARG A 91 -5.50 -15.11 -14.70
C ARG A 91 -3.99 -15.35 -14.59
N ALA A 92 -3.19 -14.59 -15.33
CA ALA A 92 -1.77 -14.59 -15.09
C ALA A 92 -1.46 -13.82 -13.81
N ALA A 93 -0.49 -14.28 -13.03
CA ALA A 93 0.00 -13.54 -11.85
C ALA A 93 0.46 -12.11 -12.18
N THR A 94 0.94 -11.88 -13.42
CA THR A 94 1.37 -10.59 -13.94
C THR A 94 0.21 -9.65 -14.30
N ASP A 95 -1.03 -10.13 -14.30
CA ASP A 95 -2.22 -9.30 -14.57
C ASP A 95 -2.58 -8.42 -13.37
N VAL A 96 -1.95 -8.64 -12.20
CA VAL A 96 -2.16 -7.86 -10.98
C VAL A 96 -0.94 -7.00 -10.70
N THR A 97 -1.06 -5.69 -10.91
CA THR A 97 0.01 -4.73 -10.64
C THR A 97 0.22 -4.57 -9.13
N VAL A 98 1.42 -4.81 -8.62
CA VAL A 98 1.78 -4.57 -7.22
C VAL A 98 2.24 -3.12 -7.07
N ALA A 99 1.40 -2.28 -6.47
CA ALA A 99 1.72 -0.90 -6.14
C ALA A 99 1.99 -0.74 -4.65
N CYS A 100 3.23 -0.46 -4.30
CA CYS A 100 3.69 -0.34 -2.92
C CYS A 100 3.65 1.11 -2.43
N LEU A 101 3.01 1.35 -1.28
CA LEU A 101 3.15 2.60 -0.52
C LEU A 101 4.24 2.42 0.55
N THR A 102 5.26 3.27 0.57
CA THR A 102 6.39 3.16 1.52
C THR A 102 6.44 4.38 2.44
N ILE A 103 6.60 4.17 3.75
CA ILE A 103 6.87 5.25 4.71
C ILE A 103 8.27 5.78 4.48
N VAL A 104 8.38 7.10 4.31
CA VAL A 104 9.63 7.79 4.03
C VAL A 104 9.87 8.89 5.05
N ALA A 105 11.04 8.85 5.71
CA ALA A 105 11.53 9.90 6.60
C ALA A 105 12.73 10.61 5.95
N MET A 106 12.45 11.65 5.18
CA MET A 106 13.45 12.34 4.34
C MET A 106 13.76 13.74 4.86
N GLY A 107 15.04 14.13 4.77
CA GLY A 107 15.53 15.46 5.11
C GLY A 107 16.83 15.79 4.36
N ARG A 108 17.19 17.07 4.28
CA ARG A 108 18.43 17.55 3.64
C ARG A 108 19.65 17.42 4.54
N ASP A 109 19.44 17.31 5.84
CA ASP A 109 20.47 17.10 6.86
C ASP A 109 20.01 16.13 7.95
N ASP A 110 20.92 15.77 8.85
CA ASP A 110 20.67 14.81 9.93
C ASP A 110 19.55 15.25 10.88
N ALA A 111 19.38 16.57 11.09
CA ALA A 111 18.37 17.09 11.99
C ALA A 111 16.97 16.95 11.38
N GLU A 112 16.82 17.27 10.10
CA GLU A 112 15.57 17.07 9.37
C GLU A 112 15.22 15.58 9.25
N VAL A 113 16.22 14.72 8.98
CA VAL A 113 16.02 13.26 8.94
C VAL A 113 15.57 12.74 10.31
N GLN A 114 16.16 13.21 11.41
CA GLN A 114 15.78 12.75 12.74
C GLN A 114 14.37 13.21 13.16
N ASP A 115 13.97 14.43 12.81
CA ASP A 115 12.60 14.92 13.01
C ASP A 115 11.60 14.08 12.22
N ALA A 116 11.92 13.80 10.95
CA ALA A 116 11.13 12.95 10.06
C ALA A 116 10.98 11.51 10.62
N ARG A 117 12.08 10.91 11.10
CA ARG A 117 12.08 9.58 11.75
C ARG A 117 11.21 9.57 12.99
N SER A 118 11.29 10.59 13.83
CA SER A 118 10.47 10.70 15.04
C SER A 118 8.97 10.75 14.72
N LYS A 119 8.58 11.45 13.64
CA LYS A 119 7.19 11.49 13.14
C LYS A 119 6.76 10.14 12.56
N ALA A 120 7.64 9.48 11.80
CA ALA A 120 7.39 8.14 11.28
C ALA A 120 7.21 7.12 12.41
N ALA A 121 8.01 7.18 13.47
CA ALA A 121 7.88 6.31 14.64
C ALA A 121 6.49 6.43 15.30
N ALA A 122 5.97 7.64 15.44
CA ALA A 122 4.62 7.86 15.97
C ALA A 122 3.53 7.23 15.07
N GLN A 123 3.68 7.33 13.76
CA GLN A 123 2.78 6.66 12.82
C GLN A 123 2.89 5.13 12.90
N LEU A 124 4.11 4.60 12.92
CA LEU A 124 4.37 3.17 13.03
C LEU A 124 3.77 2.60 14.32
N ALA A 125 3.87 3.34 15.43
CA ALA A 125 3.23 2.98 16.69
C ALA A 125 1.70 2.89 16.55
N PHE A 126 1.09 3.85 15.86
CA PHE A 126 -0.35 3.85 15.60
C PHE A 126 -0.77 2.68 14.72
N TYR A 127 -0.08 2.44 13.60
CA TYR A 127 -0.37 1.28 12.75
C TYR A 127 -0.14 -0.02 13.52
N GLY A 128 1.01 -0.19 14.17
CA GLY A 128 1.34 -1.35 14.98
C GLY A 128 0.37 -1.60 16.15
N SER A 129 -0.48 -0.64 16.53
CA SER A 129 -1.55 -0.86 17.51
C SER A 129 -2.76 -1.63 16.95
N THR A 130 -2.90 -1.75 15.62
CA THR A 130 -4.07 -2.37 14.97
C THR A 130 -3.84 -3.88 14.77
N PRO A 131 -4.76 -4.76 15.20
CA PRO A 131 -4.58 -6.21 15.14
C PRO A 131 -4.28 -6.78 13.75
N ALA A 132 -4.77 -6.14 12.69
CA ALA A 132 -4.55 -6.59 11.31
C ALA A 132 -3.08 -6.59 10.88
N TYR A 133 -2.20 -5.85 11.57
CA TYR A 133 -0.77 -5.77 11.24
C TYR A 133 0.13 -6.63 12.13
N ALA A 134 -0.44 -7.39 13.08
CA ALA A 134 0.32 -8.25 13.99
C ALA A 134 1.25 -9.20 13.21
N GLY A 135 0.77 -9.81 12.12
CA GLY A 135 1.56 -10.76 11.33
C GLY A 135 2.89 -10.20 10.80
N VAL A 136 2.97 -8.89 10.51
CA VAL A 136 4.23 -8.26 10.09
C VAL A 136 5.21 -8.15 11.25
N LEU A 137 4.73 -7.84 12.45
CA LEU A 137 5.55 -7.75 13.66
C LEU A 137 5.99 -9.14 14.13
N ASP A 138 5.06 -10.10 14.15
CA ASP A 138 5.31 -11.48 14.53
C ASP A 138 6.37 -12.13 13.62
N PHE A 139 6.30 -11.84 12.31
CA PHE A 139 7.30 -12.32 11.34
C PHE A 139 8.73 -11.88 11.68
N HIS A 140 8.88 -10.73 12.35
CA HIS A 140 10.17 -10.17 12.75
C HIS A 140 10.48 -10.36 14.25
N GLY A 141 9.72 -11.20 14.96
CA GLY A 141 9.96 -11.52 16.38
C GLY A 141 9.50 -10.45 17.36
N TYR A 142 8.50 -9.65 16.98
CA TYR A 142 7.88 -8.62 17.83
C TYR A 142 6.47 -9.00 18.30
N GLU A 143 6.24 -10.27 18.66
CA GLU A 143 4.91 -10.85 18.90
C GLU A 143 4.12 -10.13 20.01
N ASN A 144 4.83 -9.57 20.99
CA ASN A 144 4.22 -8.86 22.12
C ASN A 144 4.01 -7.36 21.87
N LEU A 145 4.55 -6.82 20.78
CA LEU A 145 4.52 -5.39 20.53
C LEU A 145 3.12 -4.91 20.12
N GLN A 146 2.43 -5.61 19.22
CA GLN A 146 1.09 -5.21 18.78
C GLN A 146 0.09 -5.15 19.96
N PRO A 147 0.00 -6.17 20.84
CA PRO A 147 -0.87 -6.11 22.01
C PRO A 147 -0.55 -4.95 22.95
N GLU A 148 0.74 -4.66 23.19
CA GLU A 148 1.16 -3.54 24.02
C GLU A 148 0.76 -2.19 23.38
N LEU A 149 1.06 -1.99 22.09
CA LEU A 149 0.68 -0.78 21.36
C LEU A 149 -0.84 -0.58 21.36
N ASN A 150 -1.62 -1.64 21.18
CA ASN A 150 -3.08 -1.59 21.23
C ASN A 150 -3.61 -1.11 22.59
N GLN A 151 -3.02 -1.63 23.68
CA GLN A 151 -3.38 -1.23 25.03
C GLN A 151 -3.07 0.26 25.27
N LEU A 152 -1.87 0.70 24.90
CA LEU A 152 -1.44 2.10 25.06
C LEU A 152 -2.30 3.07 24.25
N SER A 153 -2.68 2.69 23.02
CA SER A 153 -3.59 3.47 22.18
C SER A 153 -4.96 3.67 22.86
N LYS A 154 -5.54 2.59 23.41
CA LYS A 154 -6.83 2.66 24.14
C LYS A 154 -6.75 3.49 25.42
N GLN A 155 -5.58 3.58 26.03
CA GLN A 155 -5.32 4.43 27.21
C GLN A 155 -5.04 5.89 26.83
N GLY A 156 -4.86 6.20 25.54
CA GLY A 156 -4.46 7.52 25.06
C GLY A 156 -3.01 7.89 25.39
N ASP A 157 -2.16 6.92 25.78
CA ASP A 157 -0.76 7.16 26.12
C ASP A 157 0.13 7.13 24.87
N TRP A 158 -0.11 8.10 23.98
CA TRP A 158 0.57 8.21 22.68
C TRP A 158 2.08 8.37 22.83
N LYS A 159 2.54 9.10 23.85
CA LYS A 159 3.97 9.31 24.09
C LYS A 159 4.66 7.99 24.43
N LYS A 160 4.09 7.22 25.36
CA LYS A 160 4.65 5.91 25.71
C LYS A 160 4.55 4.94 24.54
N MET A 161 3.44 4.96 23.80
CA MET A 161 3.25 4.12 22.61
C MET A 161 4.35 4.37 21.56
N THR A 162 4.62 5.63 21.21
CA THR A 162 5.72 5.97 20.30
C THR A 162 7.08 5.54 20.84
N SER A 163 7.31 5.62 22.16
CA SER A 163 8.58 5.18 22.77
C SER A 163 8.84 3.67 22.69
N ARG A 164 7.86 2.86 22.26
CA ARG A 164 8.03 1.43 21.98
C ARG A 164 8.54 1.14 20.57
N ILE A 165 8.62 2.16 19.72
CA ILE A 165 9.20 2.04 18.38
C ILE A 165 10.65 2.51 18.46
N ASP A 166 11.57 1.54 18.48
CA ASP A 166 13.01 1.79 18.47
C ASP A 166 13.52 2.09 17.05
N ASP A 167 14.80 2.47 16.96
CA ASP A 167 15.43 2.80 15.68
C ASP A 167 15.48 1.60 14.71
N ASP A 168 15.63 0.38 15.23
CA ASP A 168 15.66 -0.84 14.44
C ASP A 168 14.30 -1.08 13.76
N LEU A 169 13.19 -0.88 14.49
CA LEU A 169 11.85 -1.01 13.94
C LEU A 169 11.51 0.13 12.96
N VAL A 170 12.04 1.34 13.19
CA VAL A 170 11.98 2.41 12.19
C VAL A 170 12.72 1.98 10.92
N ASP A 171 13.96 1.50 11.02
CA ASP A 171 14.75 1.08 9.85
C ASP A 171 14.11 -0.11 9.10
N LEU A 172 13.42 -0.97 9.82
CA LEU A 172 12.71 -2.11 9.27
C LEU A 172 11.51 -1.70 8.39
N LEU A 173 10.72 -0.71 8.83
CA LEU A 173 9.43 -0.34 8.24
C LEU A 173 9.42 1.02 7.50
N CYS A 174 10.46 1.83 7.65
CA CYS A 174 10.59 3.15 7.07
C CYS A 174 11.90 3.26 6.28
N VAL A 175 11.85 3.97 5.14
CA VAL A 175 13.05 4.39 4.42
C VAL A 175 13.42 5.80 4.85
N SER A 176 14.58 5.97 5.48
CA SER A 176 15.06 7.29 5.91
C SER A 176 16.41 7.69 5.32
N GLY A 177 16.61 9.00 5.15
CA GLY A 177 17.89 9.58 4.73
C GLY A 177 17.72 10.85 3.88
N THR A 178 18.81 11.25 3.23
CA THR A 178 18.77 12.30 2.20
C THR A 178 18.00 11.85 0.96
N PRO A 179 17.55 12.76 0.08
CA PRO A 179 16.88 12.39 -1.17
C PRO A 179 17.60 11.28 -1.96
N GLN A 180 18.92 11.38 -2.09
CA GLN A 180 19.73 10.39 -2.81
C GLN A 180 19.74 9.04 -2.10
N GLN A 181 19.87 9.03 -0.77
CA GLN A 181 19.85 7.80 0.04
C GLN A 181 18.48 7.13 0.00
N VAL A 182 17.40 7.91 0.13
CA VAL A 182 16.02 7.41 0.04
C VAL A 182 15.77 6.78 -1.33
N GLY A 183 16.21 7.42 -2.41
CA GLY A 183 16.05 6.87 -3.76
C GLY A 183 16.72 5.50 -3.92
N ALA A 184 17.99 5.39 -3.52
CA ALA A 184 18.73 4.12 -3.57
C ALA A 184 18.07 3.03 -2.70
N LYS A 185 17.69 3.36 -1.46
CA LYS A 185 17.01 2.41 -0.56
C LYS A 185 15.65 1.97 -1.08
N LEU A 186 14.88 2.85 -1.72
CA LEU A 186 13.59 2.50 -2.32
C LEU A 186 13.74 1.52 -3.48
N GLN A 187 14.75 1.73 -4.34
CA GLN A 187 15.05 0.84 -5.45
C GLN A 187 15.37 -0.57 -4.96
N GLU A 188 16.18 -0.70 -3.91
CA GLU A 188 16.53 -1.99 -3.30
C GLU A 188 15.32 -2.62 -2.58
N ARG A 189 14.65 -1.84 -1.72
CA ARG A 189 13.53 -2.32 -0.89
C ARG A 189 12.36 -2.82 -1.72
N ASN A 190 12.00 -2.10 -2.78
CA ASN A 190 10.74 -2.32 -3.50
C ASN A 190 10.91 -3.13 -4.80
N GLN A 191 11.99 -3.91 -4.96
CA GLN A 191 12.19 -4.78 -6.13
C GLN A 191 11.04 -5.76 -6.41
N PHE A 192 10.20 -6.05 -5.41
CA PHE A 192 9.04 -6.93 -5.56
C PHE A 192 7.81 -6.23 -6.15
N ALA A 193 7.83 -4.90 -6.27
CA ALA A 193 6.68 -4.08 -6.66
C ALA A 193 6.88 -3.48 -8.06
N ASP A 194 5.79 -3.40 -8.83
CA ASP A 194 5.77 -2.78 -10.16
C ASP A 194 5.72 -1.25 -10.07
N ARG A 195 5.14 -0.73 -8.96
CA ARG A 195 5.01 0.70 -8.69
C ARG A 195 5.37 1.01 -7.25
N SER A 196 6.01 2.15 -7.04
CA SER A 196 6.37 2.66 -5.72
C SER A 196 5.82 4.06 -5.50
N THR A 197 5.20 4.27 -4.34
CA THR A 197 4.66 5.56 -3.87
C THR A 197 5.30 5.90 -2.53
N MET A 198 5.73 7.14 -2.36
CA MET A 198 6.37 7.63 -1.14
C MET A 198 5.34 8.32 -0.23
N MET A 199 5.30 7.92 1.03
CA MET A 199 4.50 8.53 2.08
C MET A 199 5.43 9.26 3.05
N PHE A 200 5.55 10.57 2.88
CA PHE A 200 6.51 11.37 3.64
C PHE A 200 6.01 11.71 5.06
N TYR A 201 6.87 11.48 6.05
CA TYR A 201 6.70 11.92 7.43
C TYR A 201 7.82 12.88 7.77
N GLY A 202 7.54 14.18 7.72
CA GLY A 202 8.56 15.24 7.83
C GLY A 202 8.01 16.56 7.32
N ALA A 203 8.89 17.53 7.07
CA ALA A 203 8.52 18.69 6.28
C ALA A 203 8.10 18.23 4.86
N PRO A 204 7.07 18.83 4.25
CA PRO A 204 6.74 18.53 2.86
C PRO A 204 7.98 18.75 1.97
N PRO A 205 8.42 17.72 1.23
CA PRO A 205 9.61 17.86 0.41
C PRO A 205 9.35 18.85 -0.73
N ASP A 206 10.34 19.67 -1.02
CA ASP A 206 10.31 20.53 -2.20
C ASP A 206 10.46 19.71 -3.50
N PRO A 207 10.11 20.28 -4.66
CA PRO A 207 10.19 19.56 -5.93
C PRO A 207 11.58 19.03 -6.29
N ASP A 208 12.66 19.70 -5.88
CA ASP A 208 14.03 19.26 -6.19
C ASP A 208 14.40 18.02 -5.37
N ALA A 209 14.03 17.98 -4.08
CA ALA A 209 14.19 16.79 -3.25
C ALA A 209 13.42 15.58 -3.80
N ILE A 210 12.21 15.80 -4.33
CA ILE A 210 11.44 14.73 -4.99
C ILE A 210 12.16 14.27 -6.27
N ALA A 211 12.61 15.22 -7.10
CA ALA A 211 13.29 14.91 -8.36
C ALA A 211 14.60 14.12 -8.14
N ASP A 212 15.41 14.52 -7.15
CA ASP A 212 16.64 13.85 -6.78
C ASP A 212 16.38 12.43 -6.27
N THR A 213 15.33 12.24 -5.47
CA THR A 213 14.91 10.92 -4.98
C THR A 213 14.51 10.01 -6.14
N VAL A 214 13.68 10.51 -7.07
CA VAL A 214 13.24 9.74 -8.25
C VAL A 214 14.42 9.41 -9.17
N LYS A 215 15.37 10.34 -9.33
CA LYS A 215 16.58 10.11 -10.13
C LYS A 215 17.44 8.99 -9.53
N ALA A 216 17.66 9.03 -8.22
CA ALA A 216 18.43 8.01 -7.50
C ALA A 216 17.72 6.64 -7.45
N ALA A 217 16.39 6.61 -7.43
CA ALA A 217 15.64 5.35 -7.48
C ALA A 217 15.65 4.67 -8.86
N ARG A 218 16.06 5.39 -9.92
CA ARG A 218 16.09 4.91 -11.31
C ARG A 218 17.48 4.60 -11.84
N SER A 219 18.53 4.97 -11.10
CA SER A 219 19.94 4.71 -11.46
C SER A 219 20.34 3.29 -11.14
#